data_AF-A0A9W3K4M8-F1
#
_entry.id   AF-A0A9W3K4M8-F1
#
_cell.length_a   1.000
_cell.length_b   1.000
_cell.length_c   1.000
_cell.angle_alpha   90.00
_cell.angle_beta   90.00
_cell.angle_gamma   90.00
#
_symmetry.space_group_name_H-M   'P 1'
#
loop_
_entity.id
_entity.type
_entity.pdbx_description
1 polymer ?
#
loop_
_entity_poly.entity_id
_entity_poly.type
_entity_poly.pdbx_seq_one_letter_code
_entity_poly.pdbx_strand_id
1 'polypeptide(L)'
;MKDRVQRQRHGVRSGWRRIATALLAVGILGTGQLAFAQAGQGAGAAPTASGSADAALIEKGHQLAVAADCMACHTAVGSGEPFAGGYGIASPMGTIYSSNITPSKTAGIGDYTEAQFGKALREGIRADGQHLYPAMPYTSYSGLTDADVHALYAYFMQGVKPVDKRAPVTDLPFPFGIRTSMSVWNMMFLKDTRFVPDPAHDAEWNHGAYLSNVLAHCSACHTPRNFLMAEDFSRNLGGAQLGSWYAPNITSDPVSGIGAWTDAELVSYLKTGRAPGKNQAAGPMAEAVQNSLQYLPDADLKAIVTYLRSTKPIRDAAEQKPAFSHGTAVSAEETLRGTSALNSNGTLTSGEALFSGYCASCHRVDGSGSPSQAYPSLSSNTATGARNPSNLISAILYGVDREAGGEHVLMPSFGEGSYVQSLKDDQIAAIANYVLTQYGNADAKVTADDVAVARRGGPQPLLARMQPLMLPGIVIGVLVVVLLIVFGLSRRRAGGNAKRA
;
A
#
# COMPACT_ATOMS: atom_id res chain seq x y z
N MET A 1 35.98 -12.85 48.61
CA MET A 1 36.68 -13.32 47.40
C MET A 1 36.03 -12.60 46.23
N LYS A 2 36.53 -11.40 45.90
CA LYS A 2 37.64 -11.17 44.95
C LYS A 2 37.19 -11.44 43.51
N ASP A 3 37.24 -10.36 42.74
CA ASP A 3 37.43 -10.32 41.29
C ASP A 3 36.23 -10.66 40.38
N ARG A 4 35.29 -9.72 40.27
CA ARG A 4 34.68 -9.38 38.97
C ARG A 4 33.92 -8.04 38.87
N VAL A 5 34.32 -7.04 39.66
CA VAL A 5 33.78 -5.67 39.55
C VAL A 5 34.92 -4.66 39.66
N GLN A 6 35.72 -4.55 38.60
CA GLN A 6 36.67 -3.44 38.40
C GLN A 6 37.28 -3.53 37.00
N ARG A 7 36.58 -2.95 36.00
CA ARG A 7 37.16 -2.40 34.75
C ARG A 7 36.06 -1.68 33.96
N GLN A 8 35.43 -0.71 34.62
CA GLN A 8 34.73 0.41 33.99
C GLN A 8 35.06 1.64 34.81
N ARG A 9 36.11 2.36 34.41
CA ARG A 9 36.44 3.76 34.75
C ARG A 9 37.80 4.11 34.12
N HIS A 10 37.87 5.31 33.54
CA HIS A 10 38.98 5.93 32.79
C HIS A 10 38.98 5.61 31.27
N GLY A 11 38.81 6.54 30.34
CA GLY A 11 38.84 8.00 30.44
C GLY A 11 38.01 8.70 29.36
N VAL A 12 37.19 9.65 29.82
CA VAL A 12 36.71 10.78 29.04
C VAL A 12 37.65 11.94 29.34
N ARG A 13 38.01 12.71 28.30
CA ARG A 13 38.78 13.98 28.28
C ARG A 13 40.27 13.87 27.90
N SER A 14 40.56 14.08 26.61
CA SER A 14 41.58 15.05 26.16
C SER A 14 41.59 15.15 24.62
N GLY A 15 41.53 16.37 24.07
CA GLY A 15 42.11 16.63 22.75
C GLY A 15 41.25 17.28 21.67
N TRP A 16 40.43 18.29 22.00
CA TRP A 16 40.13 19.33 21.02
C TRP A 16 41.42 20.11 20.73
N ARG A 17 41.93 20.02 19.49
CA ARG A 17 42.85 20.92 18.75
C ARG A 17 43.88 20.11 17.97
N ARG A 18 43.66 20.00 16.66
CA ARG A 18 44.67 20.21 15.61
C ARG A 18 43.96 20.34 14.26
N ILE A 19 43.84 21.60 13.85
CA ILE A 19 43.46 22.06 12.51
C ILE A 19 44.74 22.18 11.68
N ALA A 20 44.58 21.97 10.37
CA ALA A 20 45.35 22.51 9.24
C ALA A 20 46.56 21.75 8.65
N THR A 21 46.37 21.51 7.34
CA THR A 21 47.29 21.69 6.19
C THR A 21 48.33 20.61 5.86
N ALA A 22 48.15 19.94 4.71
CA ALA A 22 48.90 20.25 3.47
C ALA A 22 48.24 19.60 2.22
N LEU A 23 48.19 20.40 1.15
CA LEU A 23 47.72 20.13 -0.22
C LEU A 23 48.89 19.77 -1.14
N LEU A 24 48.54 19.35 -2.37
CA LEU A 24 49.29 19.14 -3.62
C LEU A 24 49.82 17.71 -3.85
N ALA A 25 49.74 17.09 -5.04
CA ALA A 25 49.10 17.33 -6.34
C ALA A 25 49.39 16.10 -7.23
N VAL A 26 48.89 16.13 -8.48
CA VAL A 26 49.05 15.17 -9.63
C VAL A 26 47.92 14.13 -9.64
N GLY A 27 46.90 14.13 -10.52
CA GLY A 27 46.70 14.80 -11.81
C GLY A 27 47.10 13.89 -12.96
N ILE A 28 46.12 13.20 -13.60
CA ILE A 28 46.09 12.82 -15.03
C ILE A 28 44.72 12.17 -15.38
N LEU A 29 43.97 12.92 -16.21
CA LEU A 29 43.16 12.56 -17.39
C LEU A 29 42.08 11.47 -17.32
N GLY A 30 40.85 11.88 -17.69
CA GLY A 30 39.74 10.97 -18.04
C GLY A 30 38.40 11.67 -18.28
N THR A 31 38.35 12.71 -19.11
CA THR A 31 37.11 13.38 -19.54
C THR A 31 36.39 12.56 -20.61
N GLY A 32 35.32 11.85 -20.25
CA GLY A 32 34.35 11.30 -21.18
C GLY A 32 33.22 12.29 -21.42
N GLN A 33 33.43 13.26 -22.33
CA GLN A 33 32.37 14.15 -22.79
C GLN A 33 31.63 13.51 -23.96
N LEU A 34 30.32 13.30 -23.79
CA LEU A 34 29.40 12.96 -24.86
C LEU A 34 29.29 14.14 -25.83
N ALA A 35 29.56 13.86 -27.10
CA ALA A 35 29.49 14.81 -28.18
C ALA A 35 28.04 15.17 -28.51
N PHE A 36 27.68 16.44 -28.37
CA PHE A 36 26.60 17.06 -29.15
C PHE A 36 27.21 18.11 -30.07
N ALA A 37 26.91 17.97 -31.36
CA ALA A 37 27.42 18.80 -32.44
C ALA A 37 27.02 20.27 -32.24
N GLN A 38 28.02 21.17 -32.22
CA GLN A 38 27.82 22.60 -32.41
C GLN A 38 27.96 22.92 -33.89
N ALA A 39 26.89 23.40 -34.51
CA ALA A 39 26.91 24.06 -35.81
C ALA A 39 26.55 25.54 -35.63
N GLY A 40 27.47 26.42 -36.05
CA GLY A 40 27.22 27.74 -36.64
C GLY A 40 26.41 28.78 -35.85
N GLN A 41 27.11 29.78 -35.32
CA GLN A 41 26.52 31.05 -34.91
C GLN A 41 26.01 31.84 -36.13
N GLY A 42 24.72 32.17 -36.14
CA GLY A 42 24.11 33.22 -36.94
C GLY A 42 23.25 34.07 -36.02
N ALA A 43 23.59 35.35 -35.87
CA ALA A 43 22.91 36.29 -35.00
C ALA A 43 21.48 36.57 -35.49
N GLY A 44 20.50 36.11 -34.71
CA GLY A 44 19.10 36.51 -34.76
C GLY A 44 18.52 36.30 -33.38
N ALA A 45 17.94 37.34 -32.77
CA ALA A 45 17.32 37.25 -31.47
C ALA A 45 16.14 36.25 -31.53
N ALA A 46 16.38 35.03 -31.02
CA ALA A 46 15.34 34.01 -30.88
C ALA A 46 14.46 34.35 -29.66
N PRO A 47 13.13 34.13 -29.74
CA PRO A 47 12.28 34.23 -28.57
C PRO A 47 12.70 33.18 -27.54
N THR A 48 12.65 33.56 -26.27
CA THR A 48 13.08 32.78 -25.11
C THR A 48 12.49 31.36 -25.12
N ALA A 49 13.37 30.36 -25.00
CA ALA A 49 13.06 28.93 -24.83
C ALA A 49 12.38 28.57 -23.49
N SER A 50 11.70 29.52 -22.85
CA SER A 50 11.02 29.36 -21.56
C SER A 50 9.79 28.43 -21.67
N GLY A 51 9.00 28.54 -22.74
CA GLY A 51 7.79 27.72 -22.91
C GLY A 51 8.04 26.21 -23.05
N SER A 52 9.19 25.79 -23.60
CA SER A 52 9.53 24.37 -23.71
C SER A 52 10.08 23.77 -22.42
N ALA A 53 10.79 24.57 -21.62
CA ALA A 53 11.35 24.14 -20.34
C ALA A 53 10.24 23.95 -19.28
N ASP A 54 9.28 24.88 -19.23
CA ASP A 54 8.12 24.78 -18.32
C ASP A 54 7.24 23.56 -18.67
N ALA A 55 7.01 23.32 -19.97
CA ALA A 55 6.26 22.14 -20.44
C ALA A 55 6.94 20.82 -20.07
N ALA A 56 8.28 20.72 -20.22
CA ALA A 56 9.03 19.53 -19.83
C ALA A 56 9.00 19.29 -18.31
N LEU A 57 9.04 20.36 -17.50
CA LEU A 57 8.91 20.26 -16.05
C LEU A 57 7.52 19.77 -15.62
N ILE A 58 6.46 20.32 -16.23
CA ILE A 58 5.08 19.91 -15.98
C ILE A 58 4.88 18.44 -16.38
N GLU A 59 5.42 18.02 -17.51
CA GLU A 59 5.35 16.62 -17.95
C GLU A 59 6.12 15.68 -17.03
N LYS A 60 7.31 16.08 -16.56
CA LYS A 60 8.03 15.33 -15.52
C LYS A 60 7.18 15.19 -14.25
N GLY A 61 6.53 16.27 -13.81
CA GLY A 61 5.63 16.26 -12.66
C GLY A 61 4.43 15.34 -12.85
N HIS A 62 3.86 15.32 -14.06
CA HIS A 62 2.79 14.41 -14.43
C HIS A 62 3.24 12.94 -14.31
N GLN A 63 4.40 12.58 -14.87
CA GLN A 63 4.95 11.23 -14.79
C GLN A 63 5.22 10.80 -13.36
N LEU A 64 5.76 11.70 -12.52
CA LEU A 64 5.94 11.45 -11.09
C LEU A 64 4.60 11.26 -10.37
N ALA A 65 3.57 12.04 -10.70
CA ALA A 65 2.25 11.91 -10.08
C ALA A 65 1.56 10.58 -10.46
N VAL A 66 1.77 10.11 -11.69
CA VAL A 66 1.36 8.78 -12.16
C VAL A 66 2.12 7.69 -11.40
N ALA A 67 3.46 7.73 -11.37
CA ALA A 67 4.28 6.75 -10.67
C ALA A 67 4.03 6.72 -9.15
N ALA A 68 3.65 7.85 -8.57
CA ALA A 68 3.30 7.97 -7.15
C ALA A 68 1.85 7.56 -6.83
N ASP A 69 1.06 7.22 -7.83
CA ASP A 69 -0.34 6.82 -7.72
C ASP A 69 -1.26 7.90 -7.11
N CYS A 70 -0.94 9.19 -7.37
CA CYS A 70 -1.70 10.31 -6.83
C CYS A 70 -3.17 10.26 -7.24
N MET A 71 -3.48 9.80 -8.46
CA MET A 71 -4.83 9.80 -9.03
C MET A 71 -5.75 8.77 -8.37
N ALA A 72 -5.25 7.57 -8.04
CA ALA A 72 -6.05 6.50 -7.46
C ALA A 72 -6.69 6.94 -6.14
N CYS A 73 -5.91 7.61 -5.29
CA CYS A 73 -6.41 8.06 -4.00
C CYS A 73 -7.10 9.42 -4.09
N HIS A 74 -6.63 10.36 -4.90
CA HIS A 74 -7.20 11.72 -4.93
C HIS A 74 -8.37 11.87 -5.91
N THR A 75 -8.99 10.79 -6.38
CA THR A 75 -10.15 10.86 -7.26
C THR A 75 -11.26 9.98 -6.70
N ALA A 76 -12.42 10.57 -6.39
CA ALA A 76 -13.59 9.78 -6.00
C ALA A 76 -14.08 8.91 -7.18
N VAL A 77 -14.39 7.64 -6.91
CA VAL A 77 -14.90 6.70 -7.92
C VAL A 77 -16.15 7.26 -8.60
N GLY A 78 -16.17 7.27 -9.93
CA GLY A 78 -17.29 7.75 -10.73
C GLY A 78 -17.49 9.27 -10.75
N SER A 79 -16.62 10.07 -10.13
CA SER A 79 -16.78 11.53 -10.11
C SER A 79 -16.51 12.17 -11.48
N GLY A 80 -15.60 11.60 -12.28
CA GLY A 80 -15.07 12.24 -13.48
C GLY A 80 -14.25 13.49 -13.19
N GLU A 81 -13.86 13.72 -11.93
CA GLU A 81 -13.15 14.89 -11.43
C GLU A 81 -11.77 14.47 -10.87
N PRO A 82 -10.73 14.32 -11.72
CA PRO A 82 -9.41 13.89 -11.28
C PRO A 82 -8.84 14.80 -10.19
N PHE A 83 -8.20 14.19 -9.18
CA PHE A 83 -7.51 14.90 -8.09
C PHE A 83 -8.41 15.74 -7.15
N ALA A 84 -9.73 15.72 -7.33
CA ALA A 84 -10.68 16.49 -6.53
C ALA A 84 -10.94 15.91 -5.12
N GLY A 85 -10.28 14.81 -4.77
CA GLY A 85 -10.40 14.12 -3.49
C GLY A 85 -11.71 13.35 -3.33
N GLY A 86 -11.99 12.96 -2.09
CA GLY A 86 -13.23 12.30 -1.70
C GLY A 86 -13.27 10.78 -1.89
N TYR A 87 -12.16 10.16 -2.29
CA TYR A 87 -12.02 8.71 -2.19
C TYR A 87 -11.99 8.32 -0.71
N GLY A 88 -12.87 7.40 -0.32
CA GLY A 88 -12.96 6.90 1.05
C GLY A 88 -12.09 5.67 1.25
N ILE A 89 -10.95 5.83 1.92
CA ILE A 89 -10.07 4.74 2.30
C ILE A 89 -10.64 4.08 3.55
N ALA A 90 -11.18 2.87 3.39
CA ALA A 90 -11.64 2.07 4.52
C ALA A 90 -10.43 1.70 5.40
N SER A 91 -10.45 2.17 6.65
CA SER A 91 -9.44 1.80 7.64
C SER A 91 -10.11 1.19 8.87
N PRO A 92 -9.40 0.39 9.67
CA PRO A 92 -9.97 -0.17 10.89
C PRO A 92 -10.33 0.87 11.94
N MET A 93 -9.83 2.10 11.81
CA MET A 93 -10.14 3.23 12.70
C MET A 93 -11.34 4.05 12.22
N GLY A 94 -11.89 3.75 11.03
CA GLY A 94 -12.91 4.53 10.33
C GLY A 94 -12.46 4.94 8.93
N THR A 95 -13.36 5.52 8.14
CA THR A 95 -13.06 5.95 6.77
C THR A 95 -12.21 7.22 6.77
N ILE A 96 -11.09 7.19 6.04
CA ILE A 96 -10.24 8.36 5.80
C ILE A 96 -10.50 8.84 4.39
N TYR A 97 -10.88 10.11 4.23
CA TYR A 97 -11.15 10.71 2.93
C TYR A 97 -9.92 11.45 2.39
N SER A 98 -9.61 11.21 1.12
CA SER A 98 -8.56 11.96 0.41
C SER A 98 -8.96 13.41 0.20
N SER A 99 -7.97 14.31 0.27
CA SER A 99 -8.17 15.75 0.05
C SER A 99 -8.25 16.09 -1.43
N ASN A 100 -8.87 17.22 -1.77
CA ASN A 100 -8.72 17.82 -3.09
C ASN A 100 -7.31 18.40 -3.23
N ILE A 101 -6.56 17.97 -4.23
CA ILE A 101 -5.17 18.43 -4.53
C ILE A 101 -5.07 19.17 -5.86
N THR A 102 -6.20 19.58 -6.43
CA THR A 102 -6.23 20.49 -7.60
C THR A 102 -5.77 21.89 -7.20
N PRO A 103 -5.40 22.78 -8.17
CA PRO A 103 -4.98 24.14 -7.86
C PRO A 103 -6.16 25.08 -7.49
N SER A 104 -7.32 24.53 -7.12
CA SER A 104 -8.42 25.31 -6.56
C SER A 104 -7.97 26.06 -5.31
N LYS A 105 -8.24 27.37 -5.27
CA LYS A 105 -8.00 28.22 -4.10
C LYS A 105 -9.08 28.10 -3.02
N THR A 106 -10.23 27.53 -3.35
CA THR A 106 -11.38 27.46 -2.44
C THR A 106 -11.55 26.08 -1.80
N ALA A 107 -11.06 25.04 -2.47
CA ALA A 107 -11.23 23.65 -2.08
C ALA A 107 -9.93 22.82 -2.15
N GLY A 108 -8.95 23.21 -2.95
CA GLY A 108 -7.72 22.47 -3.21
C GLY A 108 -6.46 23.07 -2.58
N ILE A 109 -5.33 22.91 -3.26
CA ILE A 109 -4.00 23.38 -2.83
C ILE A 109 -3.59 24.70 -3.48
N GLY A 110 -4.52 25.46 -4.07
CA GLY A 110 -4.21 26.65 -4.87
C GLY A 110 -3.46 27.78 -4.15
N ASP A 111 -3.50 27.80 -2.81
CA ASP A 111 -2.78 28.76 -1.96
C ASP A 111 -1.57 28.14 -1.23
N TYR A 112 -1.23 26.87 -1.51
CA TYR A 112 -0.02 26.26 -0.97
C TYR A 112 1.20 26.93 -1.60
N THR A 113 2.20 27.25 -0.78
CA THR A 113 3.56 27.45 -1.28
C THR A 113 4.21 26.09 -1.60
N GLU A 114 5.21 26.09 -2.48
CA GLU A 114 5.98 24.87 -2.77
C GLU A 114 6.58 24.23 -1.50
N ALA A 115 7.04 25.06 -0.55
CA ALA A 115 7.55 24.58 0.73
C ALA A 115 6.46 23.88 1.57
N GLN A 116 5.23 24.41 1.60
CA GLN A 116 4.11 23.75 2.27
C GLN A 116 3.69 22.46 1.55
N PHE A 117 3.73 22.44 0.22
CA PHE A 117 3.48 21.24 -0.57
C PHE A 117 4.52 20.15 -0.27
N GLY A 118 5.81 20.51 -0.25
CA GLY A 118 6.89 19.59 0.13
C GLY A 118 6.75 19.05 1.56
N LYS A 119 6.29 19.87 2.52
CA LYS A 119 5.98 19.42 3.88
C LYS A 119 4.80 18.46 3.95
N ALA A 120 3.75 18.71 3.16
CA ALA A 120 2.62 17.80 3.08
C ALA A 120 3.06 16.43 2.55
N LEU A 121 3.88 16.43 1.50
CA LEU A 121 4.38 15.20 0.89
C LEU A 121 5.37 14.44 1.78
N ARG A 122 6.34 15.12 2.40
CA ARG A 122 7.49 14.46 3.06
C ARG A 122 7.36 14.35 4.57
N GLU A 123 6.59 15.25 5.18
CA GLU A 123 6.44 15.34 6.64
C GLU A 123 5.02 15.03 7.11
N GLY A 124 4.07 14.91 6.18
CA GLY A 124 2.66 14.73 6.51
C GLY A 124 2.07 15.95 7.20
N ILE A 125 2.53 17.17 6.88
CA ILE A 125 2.06 18.42 7.50
C ILE A 125 1.39 19.30 6.44
N ARG A 126 0.09 19.54 6.61
CA ARG A 126 -0.70 20.41 5.71
C ARG A 126 -0.31 21.88 5.86
N ALA A 127 -0.71 22.71 4.89
CA ALA A 127 -0.45 24.16 4.95
C ALA A 127 -1.10 24.85 6.16
N ASP A 128 -2.18 24.29 6.71
CA ASP A 128 -2.86 24.75 7.94
C ASP A 128 -2.22 24.22 9.24
N GLY A 129 -1.10 23.49 9.13
CA GLY A 129 -0.36 22.90 10.25
C GLY A 129 -0.96 21.59 10.78
N GLN A 130 -2.08 21.12 10.24
CA GLN A 130 -2.66 19.84 10.65
C GLN A 130 -1.82 18.68 10.11
N HIS A 131 -1.59 17.68 10.95
CA HIS A 131 -0.95 16.43 10.53
C HIS A 131 -1.91 15.58 9.68
N LEU A 132 -1.35 14.92 8.67
CA LEU A 132 -1.99 13.90 7.86
C LEU A 132 -1.96 12.56 8.59
N TYR A 133 -2.96 11.72 8.32
CA TYR A 133 -2.87 10.31 8.68
C TYR A 133 -1.97 9.58 7.68
N PRO A 134 -1.22 8.55 8.11
CA PRO A 134 -0.31 7.78 7.24
C PRO A 134 -1.04 6.90 6.21
N ALA A 135 -2.34 7.12 5.98
CA ALA A 135 -3.05 6.65 4.80
C ALA A 135 -2.55 7.38 3.53
N MET A 136 -2.10 8.63 3.67
CA MET A 136 -1.25 9.27 2.67
C MET A 136 0.19 8.80 2.92
N PRO A 137 0.89 8.18 1.96
CA PRO A 137 2.16 7.49 2.21
C PRO A 137 3.36 8.45 2.31
N TYR A 138 3.25 9.51 3.12
CA TYR A 138 4.31 10.51 3.33
C TYR A 138 5.59 9.91 3.91
N THR A 139 5.50 8.77 4.61
CA THR A 139 6.68 8.04 5.08
C THR A 139 7.52 7.51 3.93
N SER A 140 6.89 7.08 2.84
CA SER A 140 7.57 6.68 1.60
C SER A 140 8.05 7.90 0.82
N TYR A 141 7.17 8.89 0.65
CA TYR A 141 7.48 10.12 -0.08
C TYR A 141 8.54 11.00 0.61
N SER A 142 8.90 10.75 1.87
CA SER A 142 10.08 11.36 2.51
C SER A 142 11.37 11.21 1.67
N GLY A 143 11.42 10.16 0.83
CA GLY A 143 12.48 9.92 -0.14
C GLY A 143 12.51 10.86 -1.36
N LEU A 144 11.43 11.61 -1.64
CA LEU A 144 11.33 12.51 -2.79
C LEU A 144 12.39 13.61 -2.75
N THR A 145 13.11 13.77 -3.86
CA THR A 145 14.09 14.85 -4.02
C THR A 145 13.41 16.21 -4.12
N ASP A 146 14.14 17.30 -3.84
CA ASP A 146 13.58 18.66 -4.00
C ASP A 146 13.19 18.93 -5.47
N ALA A 147 13.95 18.40 -6.43
CA ALA A 147 13.63 18.54 -7.85
C ALA A 147 12.34 17.82 -8.25
N ASP A 148 12.03 16.68 -7.61
CA ASP A 148 10.79 15.94 -7.88
C ASP A 148 9.60 16.60 -7.19
N VAL A 149 9.77 17.13 -5.98
CA VAL A 149 8.75 17.97 -5.32
C VAL A 149 8.44 19.20 -6.17
N HIS A 150 9.47 19.86 -6.72
CA HIS A 150 9.29 21.02 -7.60
C HIS A 150 8.50 20.66 -8.87
N ALA A 151 8.86 19.56 -9.53
CA ALA A 151 8.15 19.08 -10.72
C ALA A 151 6.69 18.72 -10.42
N LEU A 152 6.43 17.99 -9.33
CA LEU A 152 5.08 17.67 -8.86
C LEU A 152 4.29 18.95 -8.58
N TYR A 153 4.88 19.92 -7.88
CA TYR A 153 4.23 21.19 -7.58
C TYR A 153 3.89 21.97 -8.86
N ALA A 154 4.83 22.06 -9.82
CA ALA A 154 4.57 22.68 -11.11
C ALA A 154 3.40 21.99 -11.86
N TYR A 155 3.37 20.66 -11.88
CA TYR A 155 2.28 19.90 -12.49
C TYR A 155 0.93 20.18 -11.82
N PHE A 156 0.82 20.10 -10.50
CA PHE A 156 -0.45 20.35 -9.82
C PHE A 156 -0.90 21.81 -9.93
N MET A 157 0.03 22.77 -9.95
CA MET A 157 -0.31 24.19 -10.01
C MET A 157 -0.63 24.69 -11.42
N GLN A 158 -0.08 24.05 -12.46
CA GLN A 158 -0.15 24.55 -13.84
C GLN A 158 -0.72 23.53 -14.85
N GLY A 159 -0.54 22.23 -14.60
CA GLY A 159 -0.99 21.14 -15.47
C GLY A 159 -2.36 20.55 -15.10
N VAL A 160 -2.81 20.70 -13.85
CA VAL A 160 -4.10 20.16 -13.37
C VAL A 160 -5.20 21.22 -13.44
N LYS A 161 -6.40 20.83 -13.89
CA LYS A 161 -7.57 21.71 -13.90
C LYS A 161 -8.10 21.90 -12.47
N PRO A 162 -8.42 23.14 -12.04
CA PRO A 162 -9.00 23.37 -10.72
C PRO A 162 -10.40 22.76 -10.61
N VAL A 163 -10.71 22.17 -9.46
CA VAL A 163 -12.06 21.72 -9.11
C VAL A 163 -12.45 22.35 -7.78
N ASP A 164 -13.42 23.25 -7.80
CA ASP A 164 -13.88 24.02 -6.63
C ASP A 164 -14.90 23.25 -5.76
N LYS A 165 -14.61 21.98 -5.51
CA LYS A 165 -15.45 21.08 -4.70
C LYS A 165 -14.67 20.57 -3.51
N ARG A 166 -15.18 20.83 -2.31
CA ARG A 166 -14.56 20.36 -1.08
C ARG A 166 -14.77 18.86 -0.91
N ALA A 167 -13.69 18.14 -0.68
CA ALA A 167 -13.75 16.74 -0.29
C ALA A 167 -14.40 16.59 1.10
N PRO A 168 -15.07 15.47 1.38
CA PRO A 168 -15.55 15.13 2.72
C PRO A 168 -14.42 15.20 3.77
N VAL A 169 -14.77 15.64 4.97
CA VAL A 169 -13.82 15.70 6.09
C VAL A 169 -13.73 14.33 6.74
N THR A 170 -12.51 13.89 7.03
CA THR A 170 -12.27 12.68 7.82
C THR A 170 -12.69 12.92 9.27
N ASP A 171 -13.67 12.14 9.74
CA ASP A 171 -14.18 12.16 11.12
C ASP A 171 -13.96 10.79 11.78
N LEU A 172 -12.83 10.65 12.48
CA LEU A 172 -12.47 9.41 13.17
C LEU A 172 -12.87 9.49 14.65
N PRO A 173 -13.37 8.39 15.24
CA PRO A 173 -13.73 8.35 16.65
C PRO A 173 -12.52 8.61 17.55
N PHE A 174 -12.78 9.11 18.76
CA PHE A 174 -11.75 9.28 19.79
C PHE A 174 -11.03 7.94 20.08
N PRO A 175 -9.70 7.91 20.27
CA PRO A 175 -8.78 9.05 20.24
C PRO A 175 -8.19 9.36 18.85
N PHE A 176 -8.58 8.61 17.81
CA PHE A 176 -7.96 8.68 16.48
C PHE A 176 -8.23 10.01 15.77
N GLY A 177 -9.32 10.71 16.08
CA GLY A 177 -9.57 12.06 15.58
C GLY A 177 -8.59 13.15 16.08
N ILE A 178 -7.78 12.86 17.10
CA ILE A 178 -6.83 13.83 17.67
C ILE A 178 -5.57 13.88 16.80
N ARG A 179 -5.55 14.80 15.83
CA ARG A 179 -4.45 14.93 14.87
C ARG A 179 -3.08 15.22 15.48
N THR A 180 -2.99 15.82 16.67
CA THR A 180 -1.71 16.03 17.37
C THR A 180 -1.05 14.73 17.83
N SER A 181 -1.80 13.63 17.96
CA SER A 181 -1.21 12.31 18.21
C SER A 181 -0.28 11.87 17.07
N MET A 182 -0.52 12.34 15.84
CA MET A 182 0.34 12.07 14.69
C MET A 182 1.70 12.76 14.80
N SER A 183 1.83 13.87 15.53
CA SER A 183 3.15 14.47 15.79
C SER A 183 4.05 13.51 16.58
N VAL A 184 3.48 12.83 17.58
CA VAL A 184 4.20 11.81 18.37
C VAL A 184 4.48 10.58 17.53
N TRP A 185 3.52 10.14 16.71
CA TRP A 185 3.71 9.03 15.79
C TRP A 185 4.83 9.31 14.77
N ASN A 186 4.85 10.51 14.17
CA ASN A 186 5.89 10.95 13.25
C ASN A 186 7.26 10.96 13.92
N MET A 187 7.37 11.44 15.17
CA MET A 187 8.63 11.41 15.91
C MET A 187 9.20 9.99 16.07
N MET A 188 8.35 8.97 16.12
CA MET A 188 8.76 7.57 16.26
C MET A 188 9.04 6.87 14.94
N PHE A 189 8.28 7.18 13.88
CA PHE A 189 8.21 6.36 12.66
C PHE A 189 8.54 7.08 11.37
N LEU A 190 8.46 8.41 11.33
CA LEU A 190 8.86 9.18 10.15
C LEU A 190 10.37 9.38 10.13
N LYS A 191 11.01 8.97 9.03
CA LYS A 191 12.41 9.30 8.75
C LYS A 191 12.44 10.46 7.77
N ASP A 192 13.07 11.56 8.16
CA ASP A 192 13.34 12.67 7.22
C ASP A 192 14.61 12.37 6.42
N THR A 193 14.52 11.41 5.52
CA THR A 193 15.65 10.96 4.69
C THR A 193 15.25 10.92 3.22
N ARG A 194 15.93 11.72 2.41
CA ARG A 194 15.82 11.66 0.95
C ARG A 194 16.42 10.36 0.43
N PHE A 195 15.94 9.91 -0.72
CA PHE A 195 16.53 8.75 -1.39
C PHE A 195 17.98 9.04 -1.77
N VAL A 196 18.86 8.10 -1.44
CA VAL A 196 20.27 8.15 -1.81
C VAL A 196 20.59 6.85 -2.55
N PRO A 197 21.04 6.92 -3.80
CA PRO A 197 21.47 5.73 -4.53
C PRO A 197 22.54 4.96 -3.76
N ASP A 198 22.36 3.65 -3.68
CA ASP A 198 23.34 2.74 -3.11
C ASP A 198 24.48 2.52 -4.11
N PRO A 199 25.72 2.92 -3.79
CA PRO A 199 26.86 2.75 -4.68
C PRO A 199 27.26 1.28 -4.90
N ALA A 200 26.74 0.34 -4.11
CA ALA A 200 26.94 -1.10 -4.32
C ALA A 200 26.08 -1.66 -5.47
N HIS A 201 25.13 -0.89 -5.99
CA HIS A 201 24.20 -1.31 -7.03
C HIS A 201 24.28 -0.38 -8.25
N ASP A 202 23.86 -0.89 -9.41
CA ASP A 202 23.85 -0.12 -10.65
C ASP A 202 22.69 0.90 -10.72
N ALA A 203 22.63 1.65 -11.81
CA ALA A 203 21.63 2.69 -12.01
C ALA A 203 20.21 2.13 -12.15
N GLU A 204 20.04 0.97 -12.80
CA GLU A 204 18.73 0.35 -13.01
C GLU A 204 18.14 -0.11 -11.68
N TRP A 205 18.96 -0.78 -10.85
CA TRP A 205 18.56 -1.21 -9.53
C TRP A 205 18.18 -0.02 -8.64
N ASN A 206 18.98 1.03 -8.63
CA ASN A 206 18.71 2.23 -7.82
C ASN A 206 17.44 2.95 -8.27
N HIS A 207 17.20 3.01 -9.58
CA HIS A 207 15.94 3.53 -10.12
C HIS A 207 14.75 2.67 -9.68
N GLY A 208 14.87 1.34 -9.76
CA GLY A 208 13.87 0.40 -9.27
C GLY A 208 13.58 0.53 -7.78
N ALA A 209 14.61 0.73 -6.97
CA ALA A 209 14.50 0.98 -5.54
C ALA A 209 13.76 2.29 -5.24
N TYR A 210 14.05 3.35 -6.01
CA TYR A 210 13.35 4.63 -5.91
C TYR A 210 11.88 4.50 -6.28
N LEU A 211 11.59 3.92 -7.44
CA LEU A 211 10.23 3.67 -7.91
C LEU A 211 9.43 2.84 -6.90
N SER A 212 10.00 1.73 -6.41
CA SER A 212 9.28 0.80 -5.54
C SER A 212 9.05 1.33 -4.13
N ASN A 213 10.07 1.98 -3.52
CA ASN A 213 9.99 2.39 -2.12
C ASN A 213 9.47 3.80 -1.91
N VAL A 214 9.70 4.70 -2.88
CA VAL A 214 9.36 6.12 -2.75
C VAL A 214 8.10 6.45 -3.53
N LEU A 215 8.08 6.22 -4.85
CA LEU A 215 6.94 6.62 -5.68
C LEU A 215 5.77 5.65 -5.54
N ALA A 216 5.91 4.39 -5.97
CA ALA A 216 4.85 3.39 -5.94
C ALA A 216 4.56 2.82 -4.54
N HIS A 217 5.36 3.20 -3.52
CA HIS A 217 5.16 2.89 -2.10
C HIS A 217 4.75 1.43 -1.82
N CYS A 218 5.38 0.46 -2.50
CA CYS A 218 5.01 -0.96 -2.44
C CYS A 218 4.93 -1.50 -1.00
N SER A 219 5.77 -1.01 -0.10
CA SER A 219 5.77 -1.39 1.32
C SER A 219 4.50 -0.95 2.05
N ALA A 220 3.81 0.09 1.60
CA ALA A 220 2.60 0.58 2.24
C ALA A 220 1.49 -0.49 2.28
N CYS A 221 1.43 -1.34 1.25
CA CYS A 221 0.50 -2.46 1.15
C CYS A 221 1.15 -3.80 1.51
N HIS A 222 2.38 -4.06 1.05
CA HIS A 222 3.01 -5.38 1.14
C HIS A 222 3.84 -5.62 2.40
N THR A 223 3.96 -4.65 3.31
CA THR A 223 4.67 -4.81 4.58
C THR A 223 3.68 -4.81 5.75
N PRO A 224 3.76 -5.78 6.68
CA PRO A 224 2.85 -5.83 7.82
C PRO A 224 3.01 -4.62 8.72
N ARG A 225 1.93 -4.27 9.44
CA ARG A 225 1.91 -3.16 10.38
C ARG A 225 2.11 -3.66 11.82
N ASN A 226 2.84 -2.90 12.63
CA ASN A 226 2.99 -3.14 14.07
C ASN A 226 1.75 -2.68 14.86
N PHE A 227 1.79 -2.83 16.19
CA PHE A 227 0.66 -2.46 17.07
C PHE A 227 0.24 -0.98 16.95
N LEU A 228 1.16 -0.07 16.62
CA LEU A 228 0.90 1.36 16.42
C LEU A 228 0.61 1.70 14.94
N MET A 229 0.27 0.69 14.14
CA MET A 229 -0.05 0.82 12.71
C MET A 229 1.09 1.35 11.83
N ALA A 230 2.34 1.31 12.29
CA ALA A 230 3.51 1.64 11.46
C ALA A 230 4.05 0.39 10.74
N GLU A 231 4.70 0.57 9.59
CA GLU A 231 5.35 -0.50 8.83
C GLU A 231 6.42 -1.23 9.66
N ASP A 232 6.31 -2.55 9.73
CA ASP A 232 7.33 -3.42 10.32
C ASP A 232 8.32 -3.89 9.25
N PHE A 233 9.35 -3.07 9.03
CA PHE A 233 10.41 -3.35 8.07
C PHE A 233 11.26 -4.60 8.40
N SER A 234 11.11 -5.22 9.59
CA SER A 234 11.72 -6.54 9.84
C SER A 234 11.14 -7.64 8.94
N ARG A 235 9.92 -7.41 8.44
CA ARG A 235 9.19 -8.24 7.49
C ARG A 235 8.85 -7.47 6.20
N ASN A 236 9.75 -6.57 5.77
CA ASN A 236 9.54 -5.73 4.60
C ASN A 236 9.11 -6.55 3.37
N LEU A 237 8.00 -6.16 2.73
CA LEU A 237 7.39 -6.79 1.56
C LEU A 237 6.94 -8.25 1.77
N GLY A 238 6.90 -8.72 3.02
CA GLY A 238 6.56 -10.09 3.39
C GLY A 238 5.07 -10.43 3.39
N GLY A 239 4.22 -9.52 2.92
CA GLY A 239 2.77 -9.66 2.84
C GLY A 239 2.04 -9.16 4.08
N ALA A 240 0.84 -8.60 3.87
CA ALA A 240 0.04 -8.01 4.93
C ALA A 240 -1.46 -8.05 4.60
N GLN A 241 -2.28 -8.07 5.65
CA GLN A 241 -3.71 -7.85 5.49
C GLN A 241 -3.99 -6.37 5.20
N LEU A 242 -4.79 -6.11 4.17
CA LEU A 242 -5.23 -4.79 3.76
C LEU A 242 -6.76 -4.74 3.69
N GLY A 243 -7.38 -4.51 4.85
CA GLY A 243 -8.83 -4.63 5.01
C GLY A 243 -9.30 -6.05 4.68
N SER A 244 -10.29 -6.19 3.81
CA SER A 244 -10.80 -7.49 3.35
C SER A 244 -9.84 -8.22 2.41
N TRP A 245 -8.91 -7.51 1.78
CA TRP A 245 -7.93 -8.05 0.85
C TRP A 245 -6.62 -8.40 1.56
N TYR A 246 -5.80 -9.22 0.92
CA TYR A 246 -4.45 -9.56 1.38
C TYR A 246 -3.42 -9.18 0.32
N ALA A 247 -2.52 -8.26 0.67
CA ALA A 247 -1.36 -7.94 -0.14
C ALA A 247 -0.34 -9.08 0.02
N PRO A 248 -0.03 -9.85 -1.04
CA PRO A 248 0.82 -11.03 -0.93
C PRO A 248 2.27 -10.65 -0.60
N ASN A 249 3.05 -11.65 -0.20
CA ASN A 249 4.50 -11.48 -0.10
C ASN A 249 5.09 -11.28 -1.51
N ILE A 250 5.81 -10.17 -1.71
CA ILE A 250 6.46 -9.84 -2.99
C ILE A 250 7.99 -9.83 -2.88
N THR A 251 8.53 -10.50 -1.84
CA THR A 251 9.97 -10.73 -1.76
C THR A 251 10.43 -11.73 -2.82
N SER A 252 11.75 -11.80 -3.02
CA SER A 252 12.42 -12.75 -3.93
C SER A 252 12.28 -14.23 -3.51
N ASP A 253 11.56 -14.54 -2.44
CA ASP A 253 11.36 -15.91 -1.99
C ASP A 253 10.61 -16.76 -3.05
N PRO A 254 11.09 -17.96 -3.40
CA PRO A 254 10.54 -18.72 -4.51
C PRO A 254 9.26 -19.52 -4.21
N VAL A 255 8.78 -19.62 -2.95
CA VAL A 255 7.46 -20.27 -2.71
C VAL A 255 6.43 -19.40 -2.02
N SER A 256 6.85 -18.56 -1.07
CA SER A 256 5.95 -17.61 -0.42
C SER A 256 5.89 -16.28 -1.16
N GLY A 257 6.99 -15.89 -1.81
CA GLY A 257 7.11 -14.66 -2.58
C GLY A 257 6.92 -14.85 -4.09
N ILE A 258 7.49 -13.90 -4.84
CA ILE A 258 7.43 -13.85 -6.31
C ILE A 258 8.67 -14.45 -6.98
N GLY A 259 9.56 -15.11 -6.23
CA GLY A 259 10.84 -15.63 -6.73
C GLY A 259 10.70 -16.69 -7.83
N ALA A 260 9.57 -17.40 -7.89
CA ALA A 260 9.29 -18.41 -8.93
C ALA A 260 8.44 -17.88 -10.10
N TRP A 261 8.21 -16.57 -10.17
CA TRP A 261 7.66 -15.91 -11.36
C TRP A 261 8.82 -15.47 -12.23
N THR A 262 8.65 -15.45 -13.55
CA THR A 262 9.64 -14.89 -14.47
C THR A 262 9.57 -13.37 -14.49
N ASP A 263 10.63 -12.69 -14.95
CA ASP A 263 10.64 -11.24 -15.05
C ASP A 263 9.56 -10.73 -16.03
N ALA A 264 9.35 -11.45 -17.13
CA ALA A 264 8.31 -11.14 -18.10
C ALA A 264 6.90 -11.26 -17.50
N GLU A 265 6.65 -12.26 -16.65
CA GLU A 265 5.38 -12.40 -15.93
C GLU A 265 5.15 -11.23 -14.96
N LEU A 266 6.19 -10.79 -14.25
CA LEU A 266 6.09 -9.65 -13.33
C LEU A 266 5.86 -8.33 -14.07
N VAL A 267 6.61 -8.06 -15.13
CA VAL A 267 6.39 -6.87 -15.96
C VAL A 267 4.98 -6.88 -16.55
N SER A 268 4.52 -8.03 -17.07
CA SER A 268 3.14 -8.19 -17.57
C SER A 268 2.11 -7.90 -16.48
N TYR A 269 2.32 -8.41 -15.26
CA TYR A 269 1.41 -8.19 -14.14
C TYR A 269 1.34 -6.72 -13.75
N LEU A 270 2.48 -6.02 -13.64
CA LEU A 270 2.50 -4.60 -13.30
C LEU A 270 1.86 -3.75 -14.42
N LYS A 271 2.06 -4.13 -15.69
CA LYS A 271 1.56 -3.37 -16.85
C LYS A 271 0.07 -3.59 -17.14
N THR A 272 -0.42 -4.81 -16.93
CA THR A 272 -1.77 -5.21 -17.38
C THR A 272 -2.64 -5.78 -16.28
N GLY A 273 -2.08 -6.00 -15.09
CA GLY A 273 -2.73 -6.72 -14.00
C GLY A 273 -2.88 -8.20 -14.28
N ARG A 274 -2.16 -8.77 -15.26
CA ARG A 274 -2.27 -10.19 -15.64
C ARG A 274 -0.91 -10.87 -15.73
N ALA A 275 -0.82 -12.03 -15.08
CA ALA A 275 0.25 -12.99 -15.25
C ALA A 275 -0.36 -14.37 -15.54
N PRO A 276 -0.29 -14.84 -16.80
CA PRO A 276 -0.81 -16.15 -17.21
C PRO A 276 -0.39 -17.29 -16.29
N GLY A 277 -1.35 -18.08 -15.82
CA GLY A 277 -1.08 -19.21 -14.92
C GLY A 277 -0.50 -18.81 -13.56
N LYS A 278 -0.70 -17.56 -13.14
CA LYS A 278 -0.24 -17.05 -11.83
C LYS A 278 -1.31 -16.25 -11.12
N ASN A 279 -1.77 -15.13 -11.69
CA ASN A 279 -2.75 -14.27 -11.03
C ASN A 279 -3.38 -13.23 -11.98
N GLN A 280 -4.49 -12.65 -11.52
CA GLN A 280 -5.01 -11.38 -12.01
C GLN A 280 -5.16 -10.37 -10.86
N ALA A 281 -4.81 -9.12 -11.12
CA ALA A 281 -5.00 -8.04 -10.17
C ALA A 281 -6.49 -7.81 -9.92
N ALA A 282 -6.83 -7.64 -8.64
CA ALA A 282 -8.16 -7.34 -8.13
C ALA A 282 -8.02 -6.43 -6.91
N GLY A 283 -9.14 -5.81 -6.49
CA GLY A 283 -9.14 -4.92 -5.33
C GLY A 283 -8.10 -3.78 -5.44
N PRO A 284 -7.42 -3.42 -4.35
CA PRO A 284 -6.45 -2.32 -4.35
C PRO A 284 -5.30 -2.48 -5.36
N MET A 285 -4.86 -3.70 -5.65
CA MET A 285 -3.80 -3.92 -6.65
C MET A 285 -4.30 -3.65 -8.08
N ALA A 286 -5.58 -3.92 -8.36
CA ALA A 286 -6.17 -3.56 -9.65
C ALA A 286 -6.23 -2.04 -9.83
N GLU A 287 -6.59 -1.31 -8.78
CA GLU A 287 -6.59 0.16 -8.79
C GLU A 287 -5.18 0.73 -9.04
N ALA A 288 -4.16 0.17 -8.37
CA ALA A 288 -2.77 0.58 -8.58
C ALA A 288 -2.29 0.32 -10.02
N VAL A 289 -2.68 -0.80 -10.63
CA VAL A 289 -2.40 -1.06 -12.05
C VAL A 289 -3.15 -0.07 -12.93
N GLN A 290 -4.46 0.09 -12.70
CA GLN A 290 -5.34 0.90 -13.54
C GLN A 290 -4.96 2.38 -13.53
N ASN A 291 -4.60 2.94 -12.39
CA ASN A 291 -4.41 4.38 -12.25
C ASN A 291 -2.93 4.81 -12.30
N SER A 292 -1.99 3.86 -12.19
CA SER A 292 -0.55 4.16 -12.11
C SER A 292 0.29 3.25 -12.99
N LEU A 293 0.47 1.98 -12.60
CA LEU A 293 1.56 1.15 -13.12
C LEU A 293 1.47 0.87 -14.63
N GLN A 294 0.25 0.80 -15.19
CA GLN A 294 0.06 0.54 -16.62
C GLN A 294 0.61 1.66 -17.53
N TYR A 295 0.79 2.86 -16.98
CA TYR A 295 1.26 4.04 -17.70
C TYR A 295 2.78 4.24 -17.58
N LEU A 296 3.47 3.43 -16.77
CA LEU A 296 4.91 3.49 -16.64
C LEU A 296 5.60 2.95 -17.91
N PRO A 297 6.73 3.55 -18.32
CA PRO A 297 7.58 2.97 -19.36
C PRO A 297 8.03 1.55 -19.01
N ASP A 298 8.22 0.70 -20.03
CA ASP A 298 8.69 -0.68 -19.82
C ASP A 298 10.04 -0.74 -19.10
N ALA A 299 10.89 0.27 -19.25
CA ALA A 299 12.16 0.38 -18.53
C ALA A 299 11.97 0.55 -17.02
N ASP A 300 10.96 1.31 -16.60
CA ASP A 300 10.64 1.56 -15.19
C ASP A 300 10.04 0.31 -14.56
N LEU A 301 9.15 -0.39 -15.28
CA LEU A 301 8.61 -1.67 -14.83
C LEU A 301 9.71 -2.73 -14.67
N LYS A 302 10.68 -2.77 -15.60
CA LYS A 302 11.86 -3.65 -15.47
C LYS A 302 12.72 -3.27 -14.27
N ALA A 303 12.98 -1.99 -14.05
CA ALA A 303 13.74 -1.52 -12.89
C ALA A 303 13.07 -1.94 -11.57
N ILE A 304 11.74 -1.78 -11.46
CA ILE A 304 10.96 -2.28 -10.31
C ILE A 304 11.21 -3.78 -10.10
N VAL A 305 11.12 -4.59 -11.17
CA VAL A 305 11.39 -6.03 -11.10
C VAL A 305 12.83 -6.31 -10.66
N THR A 306 13.83 -5.63 -11.23
CA THR A 306 15.24 -5.74 -10.85
C THR A 306 15.46 -5.47 -9.36
N TYR A 307 14.80 -4.46 -8.79
CA TYR A 307 14.82 -4.22 -7.36
C TYR A 307 14.13 -5.33 -6.55
N LEU A 308 12.93 -5.75 -6.95
CA LEU A 308 12.18 -6.79 -6.24
C LEU A 308 12.94 -8.12 -6.19
N ARG A 309 13.72 -8.44 -7.23
CA ARG A 309 14.60 -9.64 -7.27
C ARG A 309 15.70 -9.62 -6.23
N SER A 310 16.16 -8.45 -5.80
CA SER A 310 17.22 -8.34 -4.79
C SER A 310 16.68 -8.29 -3.35
N THR A 311 15.35 -8.26 -3.17
CA THR A 311 14.76 -8.14 -1.83
C THR A 311 15.13 -9.33 -0.97
N LYS A 312 15.26 -9.12 0.34
CA LYS A 312 15.51 -10.21 1.28
C LYS A 312 14.33 -11.21 1.24
N PRO A 313 14.55 -12.49 0.94
CA PRO A 313 13.47 -13.47 0.89
C PRO A 313 12.87 -13.67 2.28
N ILE A 314 11.54 -13.65 2.35
CA ILE A 314 10.76 -13.99 3.56
C ILE A 314 9.96 -15.24 3.26
N ARG A 315 10.23 -16.31 4.01
CA ARG A 315 9.59 -17.62 3.90
C ARG A 315 8.51 -17.78 4.96
N ASP A 316 7.31 -18.19 4.57
CA ASP A 316 6.37 -18.81 5.50
C ASP A 316 6.68 -20.31 5.58
N ALA A 317 7.02 -20.80 6.78
CA ALA A 317 7.36 -22.22 6.99
C ALA A 317 6.17 -23.16 6.77
N ALA A 318 4.93 -22.65 6.83
CA ALA A 318 3.73 -23.43 6.54
C ALA A 318 3.56 -23.67 5.03
N GLU A 319 4.16 -22.86 4.16
CA GLU A 319 4.03 -22.96 2.71
C GLU A 319 5.12 -23.85 2.12
N GLN A 320 4.72 -24.99 1.54
CA GLN A 320 5.65 -26.01 1.04
C GLN A 320 5.94 -25.88 -0.46
N LYS A 321 5.04 -25.25 -1.23
CA LYS A 321 5.18 -25.04 -2.67
C LYS A 321 4.48 -23.75 -3.10
N PRO A 322 4.84 -23.16 -4.26
CA PRO A 322 4.30 -21.86 -4.66
C PRO A 322 2.78 -21.90 -4.80
N ALA A 323 2.09 -20.84 -4.40
CA ALA A 323 0.63 -20.78 -4.46
C ALA A 323 0.07 -21.10 -5.86
N PHE A 324 0.70 -20.61 -6.93
CA PHE A 324 0.27 -20.90 -8.32
C PHE A 324 0.51 -22.35 -8.75
N SER A 325 1.12 -23.22 -7.95
CA SER A 325 1.35 -24.64 -8.28
C SER A 325 0.26 -25.57 -7.71
N HIS A 326 -0.80 -24.98 -7.15
CA HIS A 326 -1.96 -25.70 -6.66
C HIS A 326 -3.04 -25.88 -7.74
N GLY A 327 -3.84 -26.93 -7.57
CA GLY A 327 -4.99 -27.21 -8.42
C GLY A 327 -4.69 -27.93 -9.74
N THR A 328 -5.75 -28.48 -10.30
CA THR A 328 -5.82 -29.06 -11.64
C THR A 328 -7.18 -28.73 -12.23
N ALA A 329 -7.31 -28.69 -13.55
CA ALA A 329 -8.61 -28.52 -14.19
C ALA A 329 -9.41 -29.84 -14.13
N VAL A 330 -10.55 -29.83 -13.43
CA VAL A 330 -11.41 -31.00 -13.21
C VAL A 330 -12.88 -30.58 -13.19
N SER A 331 -13.75 -31.29 -13.88
CA SER A 331 -15.19 -31.02 -13.87
C SER A 331 -15.91 -32.01 -12.94
N ALA A 332 -16.76 -31.50 -12.05
CA ALA A 332 -17.66 -32.31 -11.23
C ALA A 332 -19.10 -32.34 -11.76
N GLU A 333 -19.39 -31.61 -12.85
CA GLU A 333 -20.75 -31.43 -13.41
C GLU A 333 -21.53 -32.71 -13.67
N GLU A 334 -20.85 -33.80 -14.02
CA GLU A 334 -21.52 -35.09 -14.23
C GLU A 334 -22.23 -35.57 -12.96
N THR A 335 -21.66 -35.30 -11.78
CA THR A 335 -22.20 -35.74 -10.49
C THR A 335 -23.42 -34.94 -10.06
N LEU A 336 -23.60 -33.71 -10.57
CA LEU A 336 -24.79 -32.90 -10.32
C LEU A 336 -26.01 -33.34 -11.15
N ARG A 337 -25.80 -33.98 -12.30
CA ARG A 337 -26.89 -34.27 -13.25
C ARG A 337 -27.90 -35.25 -12.65
N GLY A 338 -29.17 -34.86 -12.66
CA GLY A 338 -30.27 -35.66 -12.11
C GLY A 338 -30.38 -35.63 -10.58
N THR A 339 -29.58 -34.80 -9.90
CA THR A 339 -29.67 -34.57 -8.45
C THR A 339 -30.51 -33.33 -8.13
N SER A 340 -31.12 -33.29 -6.94
CA SER A 340 -31.70 -32.06 -6.38
C SER A 340 -30.70 -31.45 -5.41
N ALA A 341 -30.03 -30.37 -5.80
CA ALA A 341 -29.07 -29.66 -4.96
C ALA A 341 -29.73 -28.64 -4.00
N LEU A 342 -31.06 -28.53 -4.04
CA LEU A 342 -31.83 -27.65 -3.17
C LEU A 342 -32.11 -28.34 -1.84
N ASN A 343 -31.90 -27.61 -0.74
CA ASN A 343 -32.36 -28.05 0.58
C ASN A 343 -33.90 -27.95 0.70
N SER A 344 -34.45 -28.35 1.86
CA SER A 344 -35.90 -28.34 2.13
C SER A 344 -36.56 -26.96 2.02
N ASN A 345 -35.77 -25.88 2.05
CA ASN A 345 -36.23 -24.50 1.91
C ASN A 345 -36.01 -23.95 0.47
N GLY A 346 -35.67 -24.81 -0.50
CA GLY A 346 -35.44 -24.40 -1.87
C GLY A 346 -34.15 -23.58 -2.07
N THR A 347 -33.17 -23.71 -1.19
CA THR A 347 -31.89 -22.97 -1.26
C THR A 347 -30.75 -23.88 -1.71
N LEU A 348 -29.92 -23.40 -2.65
CA LEU A 348 -28.65 -24.04 -3.02
C LEU A 348 -27.63 -23.82 -1.90
N THR A 349 -27.11 -24.91 -1.32
CA THR A 349 -26.12 -24.86 -0.24
C THR A 349 -24.83 -25.62 -0.52
N SER A 350 -24.82 -26.53 -1.50
CA SER A 350 -23.59 -27.24 -1.89
C SER A 350 -22.69 -26.33 -2.72
N GLY A 351 -21.40 -26.26 -2.39
CA GLY A 351 -20.43 -25.45 -3.12
C GLY A 351 -20.33 -25.78 -4.61
N GLU A 352 -20.50 -27.05 -4.97
CA GLU A 352 -20.50 -27.52 -6.36
C GLU A 352 -21.68 -26.97 -7.16
N ALA A 353 -22.93 -27.15 -6.69
CA ALA A 353 -24.10 -26.62 -7.39
C ALA A 353 -24.12 -25.07 -7.41
N LEU A 354 -23.61 -24.43 -6.35
CA LEU A 354 -23.43 -22.98 -6.33
C LEU A 354 -22.40 -22.54 -7.40
N PHE A 355 -21.26 -23.23 -7.51
CA PHE A 355 -20.26 -22.94 -8.53
C PHE A 355 -20.82 -23.15 -9.94
N SER A 356 -21.53 -24.26 -10.17
CA SER A 356 -22.21 -24.56 -11.43
C SER A 356 -23.20 -23.45 -11.81
N GLY A 357 -24.03 -23.01 -10.86
CA GLY A 357 -25.07 -22.00 -11.08
C GLY A 357 -24.56 -20.57 -11.25
N TYR A 358 -23.45 -20.19 -10.61
CA TYR A 358 -23.00 -18.79 -10.54
C TYR A 358 -21.64 -18.52 -11.20
N CYS A 359 -20.76 -19.53 -11.32
CA CYS A 359 -19.35 -19.31 -11.67
C CYS A 359 -18.95 -20.00 -12.99
N ALA A 360 -19.49 -21.20 -13.25
CA ALA A 360 -19.05 -22.07 -14.34
C ALA A 360 -19.30 -21.50 -15.74
N SER A 361 -20.25 -20.58 -15.92
CA SER A 361 -20.50 -19.92 -17.20
C SER A 361 -19.31 -19.08 -17.68
N CYS A 362 -18.55 -18.49 -16.75
CA CYS A 362 -17.39 -17.65 -17.03
C CYS A 362 -16.06 -18.39 -16.79
N HIS A 363 -15.95 -19.10 -15.66
CA HIS A 363 -14.72 -19.82 -15.27
C HIS A 363 -14.61 -21.22 -15.85
N ARG A 364 -15.62 -21.65 -16.61
CA ARG A 364 -15.83 -23.01 -17.11
C ARG A 364 -16.05 -24.01 -15.99
N VAL A 365 -16.71 -25.11 -16.35
CA VAL A 365 -17.07 -26.21 -15.44
C VAL A 365 -15.85 -26.92 -14.85
N ASP A 366 -14.71 -26.84 -15.54
CA ASP A 366 -13.43 -27.42 -15.12
C ASP A 366 -12.50 -26.41 -14.43
N GLY A 367 -12.95 -25.17 -14.24
CA GLY A 367 -12.16 -24.09 -13.65
C GLY A 367 -10.99 -23.60 -14.52
N SER A 368 -10.92 -23.97 -15.80
CA SER A 368 -9.82 -23.58 -16.68
C SER A 368 -9.84 -22.11 -17.14
N GLY A 369 -10.95 -21.40 -16.90
CA GLY A 369 -11.12 -20.01 -17.32
C GLY A 369 -11.26 -19.85 -18.84
N SER A 370 -11.35 -18.60 -19.31
CA SER A 370 -11.47 -18.34 -20.75
C SER A 370 -10.11 -18.46 -21.46
N PRO A 371 -10.05 -18.88 -22.74
CA PRO A 371 -8.79 -18.88 -23.50
C PRO A 371 -8.11 -17.50 -23.57
N SER A 372 -8.90 -16.43 -23.60
CA SER A 372 -8.42 -15.04 -23.54
C SER A 372 -7.88 -14.62 -22.17
N GLN A 373 -8.11 -15.43 -21.13
CA GLN A 373 -7.90 -15.09 -19.72
C GLN A 373 -8.63 -13.83 -19.25
N ALA A 374 -9.63 -13.36 -19.98
CA ALA A 374 -10.59 -12.38 -19.45
C ALA A 374 -11.21 -12.90 -18.13
N TYR A 375 -11.52 -14.20 -18.10
CA TYR A 375 -11.81 -14.94 -16.87
C TYR A 375 -10.62 -15.85 -16.55
N PRO A 376 -9.94 -15.65 -15.41
CA PRO A 376 -8.74 -16.42 -15.10
C PRO A 376 -9.06 -17.90 -14.88
N SER A 377 -8.06 -18.74 -15.14
CA SER A 377 -8.04 -20.09 -14.58
C SER A 377 -8.09 -20.00 -13.06
N LEU A 378 -8.94 -20.83 -12.46
CA LEU A 378 -9.03 -21.02 -11.02
C LEU A 378 -7.99 -22.04 -10.54
N SER A 379 -7.47 -22.87 -11.45
CA SER A 379 -6.29 -23.70 -11.23
C SER A 379 -5.01 -22.95 -11.59
N SER A 380 -3.90 -23.33 -10.96
CA SER A 380 -2.63 -22.62 -11.11
C SER A 380 -2.75 -21.11 -10.91
N ASN A 381 -3.42 -20.70 -9.83
CA ASN A 381 -3.70 -19.31 -9.53
C ASN A 381 -3.38 -19.03 -8.07
N THR A 382 -2.61 -17.97 -7.81
CA THR A 382 -2.19 -17.59 -6.45
C THR A 382 -3.36 -17.18 -5.57
N ALA A 383 -4.46 -16.65 -6.12
CA ALA A 383 -5.64 -16.28 -5.33
C ALA A 383 -6.38 -17.52 -4.75
N THR A 384 -6.35 -18.65 -5.47
CA THR A 384 -6.97 -19.92 -5.04
C THR A 384 -5.95 -20.87 -4.40
N GLY A 385 -4.65 -20.65 -4.63
CA GLY A 385 -3.58 -21.48 -4.09
C GLY A 385 -2.92 -20.95 -2.81
N ALA A 386 -3.14 -19.67 -2.46
CA ALA A 386 -2.59 -19.11 -1.23
C ALA A 386 -3.23 -19.72 0.02
N ARG A 387 -2.46 -19.79 1.12
CA ARG A 387 -3.00 -20.23 2.42
C ARG A 387 -4.02 -19.26 3.01
N ASN A 388 -3.86 -17.96 2.78
CA ASN A 388 -4.81 -16.94 3.22
C ASN A 388 -5.92 -16.79 2.16
N PRO A 389 -7.17 -17.16 2.46
CA PRO A 389 -8.27 -17.13 1.48
C PRO A 389 -8.88 -15.75 1.26
N SER A 390 -8.37 -14.69 1.92
CA SER A 390 -8.93 -13.33 1.86
C SER A 390 -9.13 -12.81 0.43
N ASN A 391 -8.19 -13.09 -0.47
CA ASN A 391 -8.29 -12.64 -1.87
C ASN A 391 -9.38 -13.39 -2.64
N LEU A 392 -9.53 -14.69 -2.43
CA LEU A 392 -10.62 -15.48 -3.02
C LEU A 392 -11.98 -15.01 -2.51
N ILE A 393 -12.11 -14.85 -1.19
CA ILE A 393 -13.34 -14.37 -0.55
C ILE A 393 -13.70 -12.97 -1.07
N SER A 394 -12.73 -12.06 -1.10
CA SER A 394 -12.94 -10.68 -1.55
C SER A 394 -13.26 -10.58 -3.05
N ALA A 395 -12.63 -11.39 -3.90
CA ALA A 395 -12.97 -11.44 -5.32
C ALA A 395 -14.42 -11.90 -5.55
N ILE A 396 -14.92 -12.86 -4.76
CA ILE A 396 -16.34 -13.28 -4.83
C ILE A 396 -17.26 -12.18 -4.27
N LEU A 397 -16.91 -11.62 -3.11
CA LEU A 397 -17.74 -10.62 -2.44
C LEU A 397 -17.88 -9.32 -3.22
N TYR A 398 -16.75 -8.76 -3.67
CA TYR A 398 -16.67 -7.43 -4.26
C TYR A 398 -16.59 -7.46 -5.78
N GLY A 399 -16.38 -8.63 -6.37
CA GLY A 399 -16.14 -8.75 -7.80
C GLY A 399 -14.75 -8.22 -8.19
N VAL A 400 -14.57 -8.07 -9.49
CA VAL A 400 -13.39 -7.44 -10.10
C VAL A 400 -13.90 -6.53 -11.20
N ASP A 401 -13.63 -5.24 -11.11
CA ASP A 401 -13.96 -4.27 -12.16
C ASP A 401 -12.73 -3.40 -12.36
N ARG A 402 -12.11 -3.50 -13.54
CA ARG A 402 -10.89 -2.74 -13.86
C ARG A 402 -10.70 -2.54 -15.34
N GLU A 403 -10.05 -1.44 -15.68
CA GLU A 403 -9.57 -1.13 -17.02
C GLU A 403 -8.05 -1.14 -17.05
N ALA A 404 -7.45 -2.09 -17.77
CA ALA A 404 -6.01 -2.19 -17.89
C ALA A 404 -5.60 -2.69 -19.27
N GLY A 405 -4.57 -2.06 -19.85
CA GLY A 405 -4.06 -2.43 -21.17
C GLY A 405 -5.08 -2.25 -22.30
N GLY A 406 -6.02 -1.30 -22.14
CA GLY A 406 -7.11 -1.06 -23.10
C GLY A 406 -8.25 -2.08 -23.05
N GLU A 407 -8.27 -2.97 -22.07
CA GLU A 407 -9.34 -3.95 -21.88
C GLU A 407 -10.08 -3.73 -20.56
N HIS A 408 -11.41 -3.88 -20.62
CA HIS A 408 -12.27 -3.90 -19.44
C HIS A 408 -12.43 -5.33 -18.94
N VAL A 409 -12.11 -5.58 -17.68
CA VAL A 409 -12.29 -6.86 -16.99
C VAL A 409 -13.38 -6.71 -15.95
N LEU A 410 -14.40 -7.56 -16.06
CA LEU A 410 -15.53 -7.56 -15.16
C LEU A 410 -15.84 -8.97 -14.65
N MET A 411 -15.82 -9.12 -13.33
CA MET A 411 -16.44 -10.20 -12.57
C MET A 411 -17.47 -9.54 -11.65
N PRO A 412 -18.76 -9.91 -11.72
CA PRO A 412 -19.78 -9.33 -10.85
C PRO A 412 -19.44 -9.56 -9.37
N SER A 413 -19.85 -8.61 -8.53
CA SER A 413 -19.87 -8.82 -7.09
C SER A 413 -21.00 -9.79 -6.73
N PHE A 414 -20.82 -10.62 -5.70
CA PHE A 414 -21.89 -11.44 -5.12
C PHE A 414 -22.24 -10.98 -3.69
N GLY A 415 -21.70 -9.83 -3.29
CA GLY A 415 -21.96 -9.16 -2.03
C GLY A 415 -23.27 -8.38 -2.02
N GLU A 416 -23.38 -7.47 -1.05
CA GLU A 416 -24.49 -6.52 -0.95
C GLU A 416 -24.42 -5.51 -2.11
N GLY A 417 -25.57 -5.14 -2.69
CA GLY A 417 -25.61 -4.21 -3.83
C GLY A 417 -25.19 -4.82 -5.17
N SER A 418 -24.97 -6.13 -5.22
CA SER A 418 -24.78 -6.87 -6.47
C SER A 418 -25.96 -6.69 -7.42
N TYR A 419 -25.67 -6.47 -8.70
CA TYR A 419 -26.69 -6.48 -9.76
C TYR A 419 -27.06 -7.90 -10.23
N VAL A 420 -26.29 -8.91 -9.81
CA VAL A 420 -26.66 -10.34 -9.87
C VAL A 420 -27.20 -10.81 -8.51
N GLN A 421 -27.55 -12.09 -8.39
CA GLN A 421 -28.02 -12.65 -7.12
C GLN A 421 -26.94 -12.52 -6.02
N SER A 422 -27.19 -11.68 -5.01
CA SER A 422 -26.38 -11.64 -3.80
C SER A 422 -26.41 -12.99 -3.09
N LEU A 423 -25.24 -13.43 -2.63
CA LEU A 423 -25.06 -14.68 -1.89
C LEU A 423 -24.85 -14.40 -0.41
N LYS A 424 -25.29 -15.34 0.42
CA LYS A 424 -25.06 -15.32 1.87
C LYS A 424 -23.65 -15.79 2.23
N ASP A 425 -23.24 -15.54 3.47
CA ASP A 425 -21.90 -15.87 3.96
C ASP A 425 -21.59 -17.38 3.91
N ASP A 426 -22.58 -18.21 4.24
CA ASP A 426 -22.49 -19.67 4.14
C ASP A 426 -22.38 -20.15 2.70
N GLN A 427 -23.10 -19.52 1.76
CA GLN A 427 -23.03 -19.83 0.33
C GLN A 427 -21.66 -19.45 -0.26
N ILE A 428 -21.14 -18.26 0.08
CA ILE A 428 -19.81 -17.83 -0.38
C ILE A 428 -18.73 -18.73 0.22
N ALA A 429 -18.84 -19.08 1.50
CA ALA A 429 -17.92 -20.02 2.13
C ALA A 429 -17.98 -21.41 1.44
N ALA A 430 -19.17 -21.89 1.09
CA ALA A 430 -19.34 -23.16 0.37
C ALA A 430 -18.69 -23.12 -1.02
N ILE A 431 -18.90 -22.05 -1.81
CA ILE A 431 -18.24 -21.86 -3.11
C ILE A 431 -16.72 -21.80 -2.93
N ALA A 432 -16.23 -20.98 -2.00
CA ALA A 432 -14.80 -20.82 -1.77
C ALA A 432 -14.13 -22.15 -1.40
N ASN A 433 -14.73 -22.93 -0.49
CA ASN A 433 -14.20 -24.26 -0.15
C ASN A 433 -14.24 -25.23 -1.34
N TYR A 434 -15.28 -25.20 -2.17
CA TYR A 434 -15.32 -25.99 -3.40
C TYR A 434 -14.18 -25.60 -4.34
N VAL A 435 -14.00 -24.30 -4.61
CA VAL A 435 -12.92 -23.79 -5.46
C VAL A 435 -11.54 -24.17 -4.90
N LEU A 436 -11.32 -24.02 -3.60
CA LEU A 436 -10.07 -24.39 -2.94
C LEU A 436 -9.79 -25.90 -3.04
N THR A 437 -10.81 -26.72 -2.86
CA THR A 437 -10.67 -28.18 -2.89
C THR A 437 -10.45 -28.72 -4.30
N GLN A 438 -11.18 -28.19 -5.30
CA GLN A 438 -11.12 -28.68 -6.68
C GLN A 438 -9.97 -28.06 -7.47
N TYR A 439 -9.77 -26.75 -7.33
CA TYR A 439 -8.91 -25.96 -8.21
C TYR A 439 -7.74 -25.29 -7.48
N GLY A 440 -7.68 -25.36 -6.15
CA GLY A 440 -6.75 -24.53 -5.37
C GLY A 440 -6.02 -25.29 -4.28
N ASN A 441 -5.82 -24.61 -3.16
CA ASN A 441 -5.20 -25.17 -1.98
C ASN A 441 -6.27 -25.77 -1.05
N ALA A 442 -6.44 -27.09 -1.12
CA ALA A 442 -7.41 -27.84 -0.32
C ALA A 442 -7.16 -27.77 1.20
N ASP A 443 -5.96 -27.40 1.64
CA ASP A 443 -5.63 -27.22 3.06
C ASP A 443 -6.19 -25.91 3.63
N ALA A 444 -6.46 -24.92 2.78
CA ALA A 444 -7.14 -23.70 3.18
C ALA A 444 -8.63 -23.98 3.40
N LYS A 445 -9.20 -23.37 4.44
CA LYS A 445 -10.62 -23.50 4.79
C LYS A 445 -11.22 -22.12 4.94
N VAL A 446 -12.47 -22.00 4.49
CA VAL A 446 -13.26 -20.77 4.61
C VAL A 446 -14.50 -21.06 5.44
N THR A 447 -14.76 -20.24 6.44
CA THR A 447 -15.98 -20.28 7.24
C THR A 447 -16.91 -19.14 6.86
N ALA A 448 -18.18 -19.23 7.24
CA ALA A 448 -19.11 -18.10 7.07
C ALA A 448 -18.64 -16.86 7.88
N ASP A 449 -17.96 -17.05 9.01
CA ASP A 449 -17.42 -15.92 9.79
C ASP A 449 -16.27 -15.23 9.04
N ASP A 450 -15.41 -15.95 8.32
CA ASP A 450 -14.37 -15.34 7.49
C ASP A 450 -14.98 -14.42 6.42
N VAL A 451 -16.09 -14.84 5.80
CA VAL A 451 -16.84 -14.02 4.84
C VAL A 451 -17.49 -12.83 5.53
N ALA A 452 -18.08 -13.02 6.71
CA ALA A 452 -18.67 -11.94 7.50
C ALA A 452 -17.61 -10.91 7.93
N VAL A 453 -16.40 -11.35 8.29
CA VAL A 453 -15.24 -10.50 8.58
C VAL A 453 -14.85 -9.70 7.34
N ALA A 454 -14.73 -10.35 6.18
CA ALA A 454 -14.43 -9.67 4.93
C ALA A 454 -15.48 -8.59 4.62
N ARG A 455 -16.78 -8.88 4.72
CA ARG A 455 -17.87 -7.91 4.55
C ARG A 455 -17.77 -6.68 5.45
N ARG A 456 -17.28 -6.85 6.69
CA ARG A 456 -17.05 -5.74 7.64
C ARG A 456 -15.78 -4.94 7.34
N GLY A 457 -15.10 -5.20 6.22
CA GLY A 457 -13.86 -4.54 5.83
C GLY A 457 -12.60 -5.27 6.30
N GLY A 458 -12.69 -6.54 6.69
CA GLY A 458 -11.58 -7.38 7.11
C GLY A 458 -11.29 -7.40 8.62
N PRO A 459 -10.24 -8.13 9.04
CA PRO A 459 -9.94 -8.29 10.47
C PRO A 459 -9.42 -6.98 11.06
N GLN A 460 -9.98 -6.58 12.20
CA GLN A 460 -9.55 -5.37 12.90
C GLN A 460 -8.26 -5.61 13.69
N PRO A 461 -7.28 -4.68 13.65
CA PRO A 461 -6.07 -4.72 14.45
C PRO A 461 -6.41 -4.50 15.92
N LEU A 462 -5.52 -4.95 16.81
CA LEU A 462 -5.70 -4.84 18.26
C LEU A 462 -5.95 -3.38 18.70
N LEU A 463 -5.26 -2.41 18.09
CA LEU A 463 -5.44 -1.00 18.37
C LEU A 463 -6.88 -0.53 18.16
N ALA A 464 -7.51 -0.94 17.05
CA ALA A 464 -8.91 -0.61 16.76
C ALA A 464 -9.87 -1.33 17.73
N ARG A 465 -9.62 -2.61 18.04
CA ARG A 465 -10.44 -3.36 19.01
C ARG A 465 -10.38 -2.78 20.43
N MET A 466 -9.26 -2.16 20.80
CA MET A 466 -9.06 -1.53 22.11
C MET A 466 -9.67 -0.13 22.21
N GLN A 467 -10.03 0.50 21.09
CA GLN A 467 -10.54 1.89 21.05
C GLN A 467 -11.67 2.17 22.07
N PRO A 468 -12.70 1.31 22.23
CA PRO A 468 -13.76 1.56 23.20
C PRO A 468 -13.29 1.61 24.66
N LEU A 469 -12.13 1.00 24.96
CA LEU A 469 -11.55 0.91 26.30
C LEU A 469 -10.53 2.04 26.58
N MET A 470 -10.09 2.77 25.56
CA MET A 470 -9.03 3.78 25.72
C MET A 470 -9.47 4.95 26.60
N LEU A 471 -10.67 5.50 26.39
CA LEU A 471 -11.18 6.60 27.22
C LEU A 471 -11.42 6.18 28.69
N PRO A 472 -12.13 5.08 28.99
CA PRO A 472 -12.22 4.56 30.36
C PRO A 472 -10.85 4.33 31.00
N GLY A 473 -9.90 3.77 30.25
CA GLY A 473 -8.53 3.52 30.71
C GLY A 473 -7.80 4.81 31.10
N ILE A 474 -7.91 5.87 30.27
CA ILE A 474 -7.34 7.18 30.56
C ILE A 474 -7.97 7.79 31.82
N VAL A 475 -9.31 7.75 31.94
CA VAL A 475 -10.03 8.29 33.10
C VAL A 475 -9.60 7.57 34.39
N ILE A 476 -9.54 6.24 34.38
CA ILE A 476 -9.07 5.45 35.52
C ILE A 476 -7.61 5.81 35.85
N GLY A 477 -6.75 5.93 34.85
CA GLY A 477 -5.36 6.33 35.04
C GLY A 477 -5.23 7.70 35.72
N VAL A 478 -5.98 8.70 35.25
CA VAL A 478 -6.01 10.05 35.86
C VAL A 478 -6.51 9.98 37.30
N LEU A 479 -7.58 9.24 37.58
CA LEU A 479 -8.11 9.06 38.94
C LEU A 479 -7.08 8.43 39.87
N VAL A 480 -6.35 7.40 39.41
CA VAL A 480 -5.26 6.77 40.18
C VAL A 480 -4.15 7.78 40.48
N VAL A 481 -3.71 8.56 39.48
CA VAL A 481 -2.70 9.61 39.69
C VAL A 481 -3.17 10.65 40.69
N VAL A 482 -4.41 11.13 40.57
CA VAL A 482 -5.00 12.08 41.53
C VAL A 482 -5.06 11.48 42.94
N LEU A 483 -5.50 10.23 43.08
CA LEU A 483 -5.52 9.54 44.37
C LEU A 483 -4.12 9.40 44.99
N LEU A 484 -3.11 9.07 44.18
CA LEU A 484 -1.71 8.99 44.63
C LEU A 484 -1.18 10.35 45.07
N ILE A 485 -1.51 11.43 44.35
CA ILE A 485 -1.15 12.81 44.73
C ILE A 485 -1.84 13.19 46.05
N VAL A 486 -3.15 12.97 46.17
CA VAL A 486 -3.92 13.25 47.39
C VAL A 486 -3.38 12.45 48.58
N PHE A 487 -3.11 11.17 48.39
CA PHE A 487 -2.51 10.32 49.41
C PHE A 487 -1.12 10.81 49.82
N GLY A 488 -0.26 11.17 48.86
CA GLY A 488 1.07 11.75 49.12
C GLY A 488 1.00 13.07 49.91
N LEU A 489 0.06 13.96 49.55
CA LEU A 489 -0.17 15.22 50.27
C LEU A 489 -0.71 14.98 51.68
N SER A 490 -1.62 14.02 51.87
CA SER A 490 -2.18 13.67 53.18
C SER A 490 -1.10 13.14 54.14
N ARG A 491 -0.18 12.29 53.66
CA ARG A 491 0.95 11.79 54.44
C ARG A 491 1.94 12.89 54.81
N ARG A 492 2.20 13.85 53.92
CA ARG A 492 3.05 15.02 54.23
C ARG A 492 2.45 15.90 55.33
N ARG A 493 1.13 16.12 55.32
CA ARG A 493 0.43 16.86 56.39
C ARG A 493 0.47 16.09 57.72
N ALA A 494 0.26 14.78 57.71
CA ALA A 494 0.34 13.96 58.92
C ALA A 494 1.76 13.91 59.53
N GLY A 495 2.81 13.80 58.69
CA GLY A 495 4.20 13.84 59.14
C GLY A 495 4.69 15.23 59.58
N GLY A 496 4.07 16.31 59.08
CA GLY A 496 4.35 17.68 59.51
C GLY A 496 3.80 18.01 60.90
N ASN A 497 2.65 17.45 61.26
CA ASN A 497 2.07 17.60 62.59
C ASN A 497 2.80 16.77 63.67
N ALA A 498 3.39 15.62 63.30
CA ALA A 498 4.18 14.80 64.22
C ALA A 498 5.56 15.42 64.58
N LYS A 499 6.03 16.44 63.86
CA LYS A 499 7.29 17.17 64.16
C LYS A 499 7.06 18.48 64.94
N ARG A 500 5.82 18.83 65.23
CA ARG A 500 5.43 20.04 66.01
C ARG A 500 4.85 19.71 67.39
N ALA A 501 4.79 18.43 67.76
CA ALA A 501 4.39 17.97 69.08
C ALA A 501 5.62 17.65 69.94
#